data_AF-T0LAK3-F1
#
_entry.id   AF-T0LAK3-F1
#
_cell.length_a   1.000
_cell.length_b   1.000
_cell.length_c   1.000
_cell.angle_alpha   90.00
_cell.angle_beta   90.00
_cell.angle_gamma   90.00
#
_symmetry.space_group_name_H-M   'P 1'
#
loop_
_entity.id
_entity.type
_entity.pdbx_description
1 polymer ?
#
loop_
_entity_poly.entity_id
_entity_poly.type
_entity_poly.pdbx_seq_one_letter_code
_entity_poly.pdbx_strand_id
1 'polypeptide(L)'
;MAGGKSSRYGREKLLETIHGKRVIDIVVGNMSMSIVKRFFVAVSWNAPRTLEYCKRYNSIITPGISYPDDVKFLLEKFSRPLLVVNGDSVFVDTETINLFVSRYHGRSMTALVNSSGEKVYIGLNIAVPGDEQDEVVEFENHILSLNINTPEDLRRAETIAYKW
;
A
#
# COMPACT_ATOMS: atom_id res chain seq x y z
N MET A 1 3.89 1.27 -2.58
CA MET A 1 3.59 1.50 -4.02
C MET A 1 2.74 2.74 -4.18
N ALA A 2 3.27 3.78 -4.81
CA ALA A 2 2.65 5.10 -4.94
C ALA A 2 2.66 5.66 -6.38
N GLY A 3 2.99 4.84 -7.38
CA GLY A 3 3.14 5.26 -8.78
C GLY A 3 1.91 5.03 -9.68
N GLY A 4 0.70 4.90 -9.15
CA GLY A 4 -0.49 4.55 -9.92
C GLY A 4 -1.16 5.74 -10.63
N LYS A 5 -1.71 5.50 -11.84
CA LYS A 5 -2.40 6.53 -12.68
C LYS A 5 -3.64 7.17 -12.04
N SER A 6 -4.24 6.53 -11.03
CA SER A 6 -5.47 7.02 -10.37
C SER A 6 -6.66 7.27 -11.32
N SER A 7 -6.78 6.51 -12.42
CA SER A 7 -7.76 6.76 -13.48
C SER A 7 -9.22 6.80 -13.00
N ARG A 8 -9.57 5.98 -11.99
CA ARG A 8 -10.92 5.95 -11.38
C ARG A 8 -11.21 7.17 -10.49
N TYR A 9 -10.18 7.83 -10.00
CA TYR A 9 -10.28 9.02 -9.15
C TYR A 9 -10.30 10.31 -9.99
N GLY A 10 -9.67 10.29 -11.18
CA GLY A 10 -9.57 11.43 -12.10
C GLY A 10 -8.43 12.40 -11.79
N ARG A 11 -7.77 12.25 -10.64
CA ARG A 11 -6.55 12.97 -10.25
C ARG A 11 -5.71 12.11 -9.29
N GLU A 12 -4.50 12.54 -8.98
CA GLU A 12 -3.57 11.80 -8.13
C GLU A 12 -4.06 11.71 -6.67
N LYS A 13 -4.79 10.63 -6.39
CA LYS A 13 -5.53 10.39 -5.13
C LYS A 13 -4.65 10.39 -3.88
N LEU A 14 -3.37 10.07 -4.03
CA LEU A 14 -2.42 9.99 -2.92
C LEU A 14 -2.08 11.37 -2.33
N LEU A 15 -2.34 12.45 -3.06
CA LEU A 15 -2.15 13.82 -2.62
C LEU A 15 -3.41 14.45 -2.01
N GLU A 16 -4.55 13.76 -2.09
CA GLU A 16 -5.77 14.16 -1.39
C GLU A 16 -5.60 13.98 0.11
N THR A 17 -6.46 14.62 0.89
CA THR A 17 -6.32 14.69 2.35
C THR A 17 -7.49 14.03 3.06
N ILE A 18 -7.19 13.38 4.18
CA ILE A 18 -8.15 12.97 5.20
C ILE A 18 -7.84 13.81 6.43
N HIS A 19 -8.76 14.67 6.88
CA HIS A 19 -8.58 15.58 8.02
C HIS A 19 -7.25 16.37 7.98
N GLY A 20 -6.91 16.88 6.79
CA GLY A 20 -5.70 17.68 6.56
C GLY A 20 -4.38 16.90 6.39
N LYS A 21 -4.38 15.58 6.61
CA LYS A 21 -3.21 14.71 6.35
C LYS A 21 -3.35 14.09 4.96
N ARG A 22 -2.29 14.11 4.14
CA ARG A 22 -2.36 13.47 2.81
C ARG A 22 -2.46 11.95 2.95
N VAL A 23 -3.19 11.31 2.04
CA VAL A 23 -3.33 9.85 1.98
C VAL A 23 -1.97 9.15 2.03
N ILE A 24 -0.98 9.62 1.25
CA ILE A 24 0.38 9.04 1.27
C ILE A 24 1.10 9.26 2.60
N ASP A 25 0.89 10.40 3.27
CA ASP A 25 1.56 10.72 4.53
C ASP A 25 1.06 9.80 5.66
N ILE A 26 -0.22 9.42 5.63
CA ILE A 26 -0.81 8.46 6.58
C ILE A 26 -0.13 7.10 6.43
N VAL A 27 -0.06 6.56 5.20
CA VAL A 27 0.54 5.25 4.94
C VAL A 27 2.03 5.24 5.25
N VAL A 28 2.77 6.30 4.87
CA VAL A 28 4.19 6.45 5.21
C VAL A 28 4.38 6.54 6.72
N GLY A 29 3.51 7.26 7.44
CA GLY A 29 3.51 7.32 8.90
C GLY A 29 3.36 5.94 9.53
N ASN A 30 2.34 5.18 9.14
CA ASN A 30 2.09 3.82 9.63
C ASN A 30 3.27 2.88 9.38
N MET A 31 3.88 2.97 8.19
CA MET A 31 5.08 2.21 7.84
C MET A 31 6.28 2.61 8.71
N SER A 32 6.49 3.91 8.94
CA SER A 32 7.61 4.43 9.72
C SER A 32 7.59 4.05 11.20
N MET A 33 6.39 3.85 11.75
CA MET A 33 6.19 3.41 13.14
C MET A 33 6.16 1.88 13.29
N SER A 34 6.21 1.13 12.19
CA SER A 34 6.22 -0.34 12.18
C SER A 34 7.58 -0.94 12.52
N ILE A 35 7.64 -2.27 12.62
CA ILE A 35 8.86 -3.05 12.83
C ILE A 35 9.85 -2.94 11.65
N VAL A 36 9.42 -2.38 10.52
CA VAL A 36 10.22 -2.24 9.31
C VAL A 36 11.27 -1.14 9.48
N LYS A 37 12.54 -1.53 9.54
CA LYS A 37 13.66 -0.61 9.80
C LYS A 37 13.95 0.38 8.65
N ARG A 38 13.68 -0.01 7.41
CA ARG A 38 13.96 0.79 6.20
C ARG A 38 12.93 0.47 5.13
N PHE A 39 12.37 1.50 4.52
CA PHE A 39 11.45 1.36 3.40
C PHE A 39 11.77 2.39 2.30
N PHE A 40 11.21 2.14 1.13
CA PHE A 40 11.24 3.06 0.00
C PHE A 40 9.82 3.39 -0.45
N VAL A 41 9.59 4.62 -0.89
CA VAL A 41 8.34 5.00 -1.56
C VAL A 41 8.53 4.80 -3.06
N ALA A 42 7.99 3.70 -3.59
CA ALA A 42 8.03 3.39 -5.02
C ALA A 42 7.06 4.29 -5.80
N VAL A 43 7.58 5.12 -6.69
CA VAL A 43 6.83 6.10 -7.51
C VAL A 43 7.10 5.87 -8.99
N SER A 44 6.25 6.40 -9.88
CA SER A 44 6.47 6.31 -11.32
C SER A 44 6.02 7.59 -12.02
N TRP A 45 6.41 7.75 -13.29
CA TRP A 45 6.03 8.88 -14.13
C TRP A 45 4.52 8.97 -14.42
N ASN A 46 3.75 7.94 -14.09
CA ASN A 46 2.29 7.96 -14.20
C ASN A 46 1.61 8.90 -13.19
N ALA A 47 2.31 9.28 -12.11
CA ALA A 47 1.81 10.16 -11.06
C ALA A 47 2.86 11.25 -10.77
N PRO A 48 3.07 12.20 -11.70
CA PRO A 48 4.18 13.15 -11.63
C PRO A 48 4.13 14.05 -10.39
N ARG A 49 2.94 14.43 -9.91
CA ARG A 49 2.83 15.27 -8.71
C ARG A 49 3.18 14.48 -7.45
N THR A 50 2.80 13.20 -7.39
CA THR A 50 3.11 12.27 -6.31
C THR A 50 4.59 11.93 -6.32
N LEU A 51 5.17 11.73 -7.50
CA LEU A 51 6.61 11.59 -7.69
C LEU A 51 7.35 12.80 -7.11
N GLU A 52 6.95 14.02 -7.51
CA GLU A 52 7.55 15.25 -6.99
C GLU A 52 7.40 15.37 -5.48
N TYR A 53 6.19 15.15 -4.96
CA TYR A 53 5.90 15.22 -3.53
C TYR A 53 6.72 14.22 -2.71
N CYS A 54 6.90 13.00 -3.22
CA CYS A 54 7.60 11.92 -2.54
C CYS A 54 9.13 12.08 -2.53
N LYS A 55 9.71 13.08 -3.22
CA LYS A 55 11.15 13.40 -3.11
C LYS A 55 11.60 13.71 -1.68
N ARG A 56 10.66 14.11 -0.81
CA ARG A 56 10.90 14.30 0.62
C ARG A 56 11.15 13.00 1.39
N TYR A 57 10.78 11.86 0.81
CA TYR A 57 10.98 10.52 1.36
C TYR A 57 12.13 9.83 0.63
N ASN A 58 12.55 8.69 1.16
CA ASN A 58 13.46 7.80 0.44
C ASN A 58 12.70 7.12 -0.71
N SER A 59 12.61 7.77 -1.86
CA SER A 59 11.81 7.30 -3.00
C SER A 59 12.63 6.50 -4.01
N ILE A 60 11.98 5.55 -4.69
CA ILE A 60 12.54 4.82 -5.83
C ILE A 60 11.60 4.95 -7.03
N ILE A 61 12.15 5.24 -8.20
CA ILE A 61 11.38 5.31 -9.44
C ILE A 61 11.25 3.89 -10.02
N THR A 62 10.02 3.45 -10.29
CA THR A 62 9.68 2.22 -10.98
C THR A 62 9.29 2.50 -12.44
N PRO A 63 9.32 1.49 -13.34
CA PRO A 63 8.91 1.66 -14.73
C PRO A 63 7.49 2.19 -14.91
N GLY A 64 6.57 1.82 -14.01
CA GLY A 64 5.16 2.21 -14.08
C GLY A 64 4.38 1.51 -15.20
N ILE A 65 4.81 0.31 -15.62
CA ILE A 65 4.14 -0.46 -16.67
C ILE A 65 2.85 -1.08 -16.11
N SER A 66 2.98 -1.82 -15.02
CA SER A 66 1.89 -2.41 -14.26
C SER A 66 2.32 -2.63 -12.81
N TYR A 67 1.35 -2.94 -11.93
CA TYR A 67 1.68 -3.28 -10.54
C TYR A 67 2.60 -4.52 -10.44
N PRO A 68 2.29 -5.66 -11.11
CA PRO A 68 3.21 -6.80 -11.13
C PRO A 68 4.60 -6.48 -11.69
N ASP A 69 4.69 -5.72 -12.78
CA ASP A 69 5.99 -5.36 -13.38
C ASP A 69 6.84 -4.51 -12.44
N ASP A 70 6.23 -3.57 -11.73
CA ASP A 70 6.93 -2.74 -10.76
C ASP A 70 7.40 -3.56 -9.55
N VAL A 71 6.59 -4.52 -9.06
CA VAL A 71 7.02 -5.44 -7.99
C VAL A 71 8.17 -6.32 -8.47
N LYS A 72 8.09 -6.87 -9.69
CA LYS A 72 9.17 -7.68 -10.29
C LYS A 72 10.47 -6.88 -10.41
N PHE A 73 10.41 -5.65 -10.92
CA PHE A 73 11.55 -4.75 -11.00
C PHE A 73 12.20 -4.52 -9.62
N LEU A 74 11.40 -4.32 -8.57
CA LEU A 74 11.91 -4.13 -7.22
C LEU A 74 12.54 -5.42 -6.66
N LEU A 75 11.93 -6.58 -6.89
CA LEU A 75 12.48 -7.88 -6.49
C LEU A 75 13.84 -8.14 -7.14
N GLU A 76 13.96 -7.89 -8.45
CA GLU A 76 15.22 -8.01 -9.19
C GLU A 76 16.28 -7.06 -8.62
N LYS A 77 15.90 -5.81 -8.34
CA LYS A 77 16.82 -4.78 -7.82
C LYS A 77 17.34 -5.08 -6.41
N PHE A 78 16.50 -5.59 -5.52
CA PHE A 78 16.87 -5.81 -4.11
C PHE A 78 17.29 -7.24 -3.79
N SER A 79 16.95 -8.19 -4.66
CA SER A 79 17.27 -9.62 -4.57
C SER A 79 16.94 -10.24 -3.20
N ARG A 80 15.82 -9.81 -2.60
CA ARG A 80 15.35 -10.26 -1.29
C ARG A 80 13.83 -10.12 -1.17
N PRO A 81 13.18 -10.77 -0.19
CA PRO A 81 11.77 -10.56 0.09
C PRO A 81 11.43 -9.09 0.37
N LEU A 82 10.31 -8.62 -0.17
CA LEU A 82 9.84 -7.25 -0.02
C LEU A 82 8.46 -7.24 0.63
N LEU A 83 8.33 -6.53 1.75
CA LEU A 83 7.03 -6.05 2.20
C LEU A 83 6.60 -4.91 1.27
N VAL A 84 5.42 -5.04 0.69
CA VAL A 84 4.83 -4.08 -0.23
C VAL A 84 3.49 -3.62 0.36
N VAL A 85 3.34 -2.30 0.46
CA VAL A 85 2.11 -1.66 0.92
C VAL A 85 1.64 -0.68 -0.13
N ASN A 86 0.36 -0.70 -0.47
CA ASN A 86 -0.23 0.25 -1.39
C ASN A 86 -0.40 1.62 -0.71
N GLY A 87 -0.09 2.69 -1.45
CA GLY A 87 -0.10 4.05 -0.91
C GLY A 87 -1.49 4.58 -0.54
N ASP A 88 -2.55 3.88 -0.94
CA ASP A 88 -3.96 4.21 -0.69
C ASP A 88 -4.63 3.35 0.40
N SER A 89 -3.89 2.44 1.02
CA SER A 89 -4.38 1.54 2.07
C SER A 89 -4.28 2.20 3.45
N VAL A 90 -5.03 3.30 3.64
CA VAL A 90 -4.90 4.17 4.84
C VAL A 90 -5.23 3.49 6.16
N PHE A 91 -6.07 2.44 6.13
CA PHE A 91 -6.45 1.67 7.31
C PHE A 91 -5.48 0.52 7.64
N VAL A 92 -4.52 0.23 6.76
CA VAL A 92 -3.39 -0.65 7.11
C VAL A 92 -2.47 0.11 8.04
N ASP A 93 -2.71 -0.06 9.34
CA ASP A 93 -2.00 0.61 10.41
C ASP A 93 -0.72 -0.13 10.83
N THR A 94 0.00 0.48 11.76
CA THR A 94 1.26 -0.06 12.30
C THR A 94 1.08 -1.46 12.91
N GLU A 95 0.01 -1.71 13.66
CA GLU A 95 -0.25 -3.01 14.26
C GLU A 95 -0.55 -4.07 13.20
N THR A 96 -1.38 -3.74 12.20
CA THR A 96 -1.71 -4.62 11.07
C THR A 96 -0.45 -5.01 10.28
N ILE A 97 0.43 -4.04 10.01
CA ILE A 97 1.72 -4.29 9.34
C ILE A 97 2.57 -5.25 10.18
N ASN A 98 2.72 -4.99 11.48
CA ASN A 98 3.54 -5.81 12.37
C ASN A 98 2.98 -7.24 12.48
N LEU A 99 1.67 -7.39 12.60
CA LEU A 99 0.99 -8.68 12.67
C LEU A 99 1.21 -9.47 11.38
N PHE A 100 1.06 -8.82 10.21
CA PHE A 100 1.29 -9.46 8.92
C PHE A 100 2.75 -9.93 8.77
N VAL A 101 3.72 -9.07 9.12
CA VAL A 101 5.14 -9.41 9.09
C VAL A 101 5.46 -10.57 10.04
N SER A 102 4.84 -10.64 11.22
CA SER A 102 5.07 -11.74 12.17
C SER A 102 4.62 -13.12 11.67
N ARG A 103 3.75 -13.18 10.65
CA ARG A 103 3.29 -14.43 10.03
C ARG A 103 4.18 -14.90 8.89
N TYR A 104 5.18 -14.10 8.51
CA TYR A 104 6.09 -14.43 7.43
C TYR A 104 7.00 -15.60 7.78
N HIS A 105 7.01 -16.62 6.91
CA HIS A 105 7.78 -17.85 7.10
C HIS A 105 8.52 -18.29 5.83
N GLY A 106 8.84 -17.33 4.94
CA GLY A 106 9.67 -17.57 3.75
C GLY A 106 8.93 -17.69 2.42
N ARG A 107 7.59 -17.62 2.43
CA ARG A 107 6.73 -17.69 1.24
C ARG A 107 6.12 -16.34 0.91
N SER A 108 5.82 -16.08 -0.37
CA SER A 108 5.03 -14.90 -0.73
C SER A 108 3.67 -14.94 -0.02
N MET A 109 3.18 -13.79 0.41
CA MET A 109 1.95 -13.67 1.17
C MET A 109 1.15 -12.46 0.73
N THR A 110 -0.17 -12.57 0.75
CA THR A 110 -1.08 -11.48 0.45
C THR A 110 -2.17 -11.38 1.51
N ALA A 111 -2.46 -10.16 1.96
CA ALA A 111 -3.47 -9.91 2.96
C ALA A 111 -4.82 -9.58 2.33
N LEU A 112 -5.88 -10.21 2.84
CA LEU A 112 -7.26 -9.92 2.46
C LEU A 112 -8.18 -9.88 3.67
N VAL A 113 -9.38 -9.34 3.46
CA VAL A 113 -10.53 -9.55 4.34
C VAL A 113 -11.62 -10.23 3.54
N ASN A 114 -12.44 -11.05 4.21
CA ASN A 114 -13.70 -11.51 3.65
C ASN A 114 -14.79 -10.50 3.99
N SER A 115 -15.29 -9.78 2.99
CA SER A 115 -16.34 -8.78 3.15
C SER A 115 -17.61 -9.31 2.48
N SER A 116 -18.59 -9.74 3.28
CA SER A 116 -19.88 -10.24 2.78
C SER A 116 -19.76 -11.41 1.78
N GLY A 117 -18.78 -12.29 1.96
CA GLY A 117 -18.52 -13.42 1.07
C GLY A 117 -17.55 -13.13 -0.07
N GLU A 118 -17.13 -11.87 -0.24
CA GLU A 118 -16.15 -11.47 -1.24
C GLU A 118 -14.76 -11.28 -0.64
N LYS A 119 -13.74 -11.83 -1.31
CA LYS A 119 -12.33 -11.64 -0.93
C LYS A 119 -11.84 -10.28 -1.42
N VAL A 120 -11.51 -9.38 -0.48
CA VAL A 120 -11.00 -8.04 -0.79
C VAL A 120 -9.56 -7.89 -0.30
N TYR A 121 -8.63 -7.67 -1.23
CA TYR A 121 -7.23 -7.42 -0.90
C TYR A 121 -7.04 -6.04 -0.28
N ILE A 122 -6.30 -5.99 0.81
CA ILE A 122 -6.14 -4.77 1.63
C ILE A 122 -4.92 -3.94 1.23
N GLY A 123 -4.19 -4.34 0.19
CA GLY A 123 -3.00 -3.64 -0.29
C GLY A 123 -1.76 -3.85 0.58
N LEU A 124 -1.65 -5.02 1.22
CA LEU A 124 -0.50 -5.42 2.04
C LEU A 124 -0.05 -6.82 1.59
N ASN A 125 1.20 -6.94 1.14
CA ASN A 125 1.75 -8.20 0.64
C ASN A 125 3.25 -8.34 0.94
N ILE A 126 3.75 -9.57 1.02
CA ILE A 126 5.17 -9.88 1.00
C ILE A 126 5.44 -10.64 -0.29
N ALA A 127 6.30 -10.10 -1.15
CA ALA A 127 6.72 -10.75 -2.38
C ALA A 127 8.11 -11.36 -2.19
N VAL A 128 8.28 -12.63 -2.54
CA VAL A 128 9.54 -13.38 -2.44
C VAL A 128 10.10 -13.66 -3.84
N PRO A 129 11.40 -13.39 -4.10
CA PRO A 129 11.99 -13.69 -5.41
C PRO A 129 11.83 -15.16 -5.80
N GLY A 130 11.30 -15.40 -7.01
CA GLY A 130 11.11 -16.75 -7.55
C GLY A 130 9.90 -17.50 -6.99
N ASP A 131 9.09 -16.88 -6.13
CA ASP A 131 7.85 -17.48 -5.63
C ASP A 131 6.64 -16.91 -6.37
N GLU A 132 5.91 -17.76 -7.07
CA GLU A 132 4.80 -17.38 -7.97
C GLU A 132 3.42 -17.55 -7.30
N GLN A 133 3.37 -18.08 -6.09
CA GLN A 133 2.12 -18.34 -5.37
C GLN A 133 2.11 -17.65 -4.02
N ASP A 134 1.11 -16.82 -3.80
CA ASP A 134 0.91 -16.12 -2.54
C ASP A 134 0.06 -16.97 -1.59
N GLU A 135 0.55 -17.14 -0.37
CA GLU A 135 -0.27 -17.58 0.74
C GLU A 135 -1.21 -16.46 1.20
N VAL A 136 -2.43 -16.84 1.53
CA VAL A 136 -3.46 -15.90 1.95
C VAL A 136 -3.42 -15.72 3.46
N VAL A 137 -3.30 -14.46 3.90
CA VAL A 137 -3.55 -14.07 5.29
C VAL A 137 -4.86 -13.32 5.36
N GLU A 138 -5.84 -13.92 6.04
CA GLU A 138 -7.14 -13.29 6.25
C GLU A 138 -7.13 -12.46 7.55
N PHE A 139 -7.66 -11.25 7.46
CA PHE A 139 -7.94 -10.38 8.60
C PHE A 139 -9.46 -10.28 8.81
N GLU A 140 -9.88 -10.22 10.07
CA GLU A 140 -11.30 -10.06 10.43
C GLU A 140 -11.77 -8.60 10.40
N ASN A 141 -10.84 -7.65 10.52
CA ASN A 141 -11.17 -6.23 10.58
C ASN A 141 -11.56 -5.69 9.18
N HIS A 142 -12.85 -5.70 8.87
CA HIS A 142 -13.38 -5.32 7.56
C HIS A 142 -13.04 -3.89 7.13
N ILE A 143 -12.69 -2.98 8.05
CA ILE A 143 -12.25 -1.61 7.71
C ILE A 143 -11.04 -1.60 6.77
N LEU A 144 -10.21 -2.66 6.84
CA LEU A 144 -9.01 -2.84 6.01
C LEU A 144 -9.34 -3.00 4.53
N SER A 145 -10.59 -3.34 4.18
CA SER A 145 -11.05 -3.38 2.78
C SER A 145 -11.09 -2.01 2.10
N LEU A 146 -11.09 -0.91 2.86
CA LEU A 146 -11.27 0.44 2.33
C LEU A 146 -9.96 1.02 1.81
N ASN A 147 -9.67 0.76 0.54
CA ASN A 147 -8.62 1.41 -0.22
C ASN A 147 -9.18 2.66 -0.94
N ILE A 148 -8.48 3.79 -0.87
CA ILE A 148 -8.92 5.03 -1.51
C ILE A 148 -8.79 4.93 -3.03
N ASN A 149 -9.87 4.61 -3.75
CA ASN A 149 -9.87 4.48 -5.22
C ASN A 149 -10.73 5.52 -5.93
N THR A 150 -11.74 6.02 -5.24
CA THR A 150 -12.73 6.98 -5.72
C THR A 150 -12.93 8.10 -4.69
N PRO A 151 -13.51 9.25 -5.08
CA PRO A 151 -13.89 10.30 -4.13
C PRO A 151 -14.88 9.84 -3.04
N GLU A 152 -15.68 8.82 -3.32
CA GLU A 152 -16.58 8.23 -2.32
C GLU A 152 -15.78 7.46 -1.25
N ASP A 153 -14.74 6.73 -1.63
CA ASP A 153 -13.86 6.06 -0.68
C ASP A 153 -13.18 7.07 0.25
N LEU A 154 -12.77 8.22 -0.28
CA LEU A 154 -12.19 9.29 0.53
C LEU A 154 -13.20 9.82 1.56
N ARG A 155 -14.43 10.13 1.15
CA ARG A 155 -15.48 10.59 2.09
C ARG A 155 -15.79 9.57 3.18
N ARG A 156 -15.85 8.29 2.81
CA ARG A 156 -16.03 7.19 3.77
C ARG A 156 -14.87 7.12 4.73
N ALA A 157 -13.63 7.23 4.23
CA ALA A 157 -12.44 7.22 5.07
C ALA A 157 -12.41 8.42 6.03
N GLU A 158 -12.78 9.63 5.59
CA GLU A 158 -12.92 10.80 6.47
C GLU A 158 -13.93 10.59 7.59
N THR A 159 -15.09 9.99 7.28
CA THR A 159 -16.12 9.70 8.28
C THR A 159 -15.61 8.71 9.35
N ILE A 160 -14.89 7.68 8.91
CA ILE A 160 -14.36 6.63 9.80
C ILE A 160 -13.16 7.15 10.61
N ALA A 161 -12.27 7.90 9.96
CA ALA A 161 -11.05 8.47 10.53
C ALA A 161 -11.31 9.67 11.45
N TYR A 162 -12.57 10.01 11.75
CA TYR A 162 -12.92 11.12 12.66
C TYR A 162 -12.29 10.97 14.06
N LYS A 163 -11.80 9.77 14.42
CA LYS A 163 -11.13 9.49 15.69
C LYS A 163 -9.59 9.48 15.61
N TRP A 164 -8.98 9.88 14.48
CA TRP A 164 -7.53 9.90 14.24
C TRP A 164 -6.86 11.25 14.50
#